data_AF-A0A0B8QCY7-F1
#
_entry.id   AF-A0A0B8QCY7-F1
#
_cell.length_a   1.000
_cell.length_b   1.000
_cell.length_c   1.000
_cell.angle_alpha   90.00
_cell.angle_beta   90.00
_cell.angle_gamma   90.00
#
_symmetry.space_group_name_H-M   'P 1'
#
loop_
_entity.id
_entity.type
_entity.pdbx_description
1 polymer ?
#
loop_
_entity_poly.entity_id
_entity_poly.type
_entity_poly.pdbx_seq_one_letter_code
_entity_poly.pdbx_strand_id
1 'polypeptide(L)'
;MLPQDPDNVWNWYDSFYRMHLQTYAMDTSVNNFSWANDLGLFFLDENLAYSKLDEVLNPEYRVCTSQNRESSGDALDEYPSFHNAANNCGYIGIDATYLNDMTLYLTEQEGEEEYVVAITFNQDGTGDVKTNLDEQDQAFDWQINSNGIVELVFKDGNTTNFAYIASNEDYYSFLGFHYWEEEGIPYRSIEDNVFSTSKPYSVCYRNDTEWDVELDRPVANATLEEFQATVADCGGQMNFTQEMVAGMVLYDYNEGKDRLRVWEFKADGVVTRTQEDIIKTWHWNIDENGYIFIDIAEQDFEYIALMGIEDNKYSLKIFSQYPESQDSVIAEIFGTEFSSTNPRTTQTSEVVLPE
;
A
#
# COMPACT_ATOMS: atom_id res chain seq x y z
N MET A 1 -2.56 22.38 44.53
CA MET A 1 -1.72 21.48 45.36
C MET A 1 -0.29 21.97 45.20
N LEU A 2 0.43 22.31 46.27
CA LEU A 2 1.83 22.77 46.19
C LEU A 2 2.77 21.56 46.01
N PRO A 3 3.86 21.66 45.22
CA PRO A 3 4.79 20.54 45.03
C PRO A 3 5.59 20.26 46.30
N GLN A 4 5.80 18.97 46.58
CA GLN A 4 6.49 18.46 47.77
C GLN A 4 8.02 18.34 47.62
N ASP A 5 8.61 18.78 46.51
CA ASP A 5 10.05 18.64 46.28
C ASP A 5 10.69 19.97 45.82
N PRO A 6 11.38 20.69 46.71
CA PRO A 6 12.07 21.94 46.38
C PRO A 6 13.33 21.74 45.51
N ASP A 7 13.80 20.50 45.32
CA ASP A 7 15.00 20.20 44.52
C ASP A 7 14.65 19.82 43.07
N ASN A 8 13.37 19.60 42.75
CA ASN A 8 12.88 19.33 41.39
C ASN A 8 12.15 20.55 40.78
N VAL A 9 12.86 21.67 40.72
CA VAL A 9 12.35 22.94 40.19
C VAL A 9 12.10 22.87 38.67
N TRP A 10 12.78 21.95 37.97
CA TRP A 10 12.74 21.81 36.52
C TRP A 10 11.37 21.39 35.98
N ASN A 11 10.70 20.42 36.61
CA ASN A 11 9.39 19.97 36.13
C ASN A 11 8.29 21.04 36.28
N TRP A 12 8.38 21.89 37.32
CA TRP A 12 7.44 23.00 37.50
C TRP A 12 7.77 24.18 36.58
N TYR A 13 9.05 24.50 36.43
CA TYR A 13 9.50 25.53 35.49
C TYR A 13 9.07 25.18 34.06
N ASP A 14 9.25 23.93 33.64
CA ASP A 14 8.85 23.42 32.31
C ASP A 14 7.31 23.47 32.13
N SER A 15 6.54 23.03 33.13
CA SER A 15 5.07 23.06 33.07
C SER A 15 4.49 24.49 33.04
N PHE A 16 5.05 25.40 33.83
CA PHE A 16 4.60 26.80 33.88
C PHE A 16 4.94 27.54 32.57
N TYR A 17 6.12 27.28 32.00
CA TYR A 17 6.54 27.87 30.73
C TYR A 17 5.71 27.33 29.55
N ARG A 18 5.45 26.03 29.49
CA ARG A 18 4.58 25.42 28.47
C ARG A 18 3.17 26.01 28.49
N MET A 19 2.63 26.29 29.68
CA MET A 19 1.30 26.88 29.84
C MET A 19 1.25 28.37 29.49
N HIS A 20 2.34 29.12 29.67
CA HIS A 20 2.39 30.56 29.36
C HIS A 20 2.79 30.87 27.91
N LEU A 21 3.65 30.03 27.32
CA LEU A 21 4.06 30.14 25.92
C LEU A 21 3.20 29.28 24.96
N GLN A 22 2.21 28.57 25.49
CA GLN A 22 1.33 27.65 24.74
C GLN A 22 2.10 26.66 23.86
N THR A 23 3.22 26.14 24.38
CA THR A 23 4.07 25.27 23.57
C THR A 23 3.50 23.86 23.53
N TYR A 24 3.12 23.38 22.35
CA TYR A 24 2.61 22.02 22.18
C TYR A 24 3.69 21.02 21.72
N ALA A 25 4.85 21.50 21.24
CA ALA A 25 6.00 20.66 20.91
C ALA A 25 7.31 21.33 21.34
N MET A 26 8.31 20.52 21.74
CA MET A 26 9.64 20.99 22.11
C MET A 26 10.69 19.89 21.86
N ASP A 27 11.76 20.23 21.16
CA ASP A 27 12.98 19.43 21.06
C ASP A 27 14.00 20.01 22.06
N THR A 28 14.54 19.15 22.92
CA THR A 28 15.51 19.53 23.97
C THR A 28 16.90 18.98 23.74
N SER A 29 17.16 18.38 22.57
CA SER A 29 18.46 17.85 22.22
C SER A 29 19.53 18.96 22.14
N VAL A 30 20.75 18.61 22.54
CA VAL A 30 21.86 19.56 22.82
C VAL A 30 22.20 20.47 21.63
N ASN A 31 21.89 20.03 20.40
CA ASN A 31 22.21 20.78 19.17
C ASN A 31 20.97 21.12 18.34
N ASN A 32 19.75 20.84 18.82
CA ASN A 32 18.51 20.95 18.03
C ASN A 32 17.36 21.57 18.83
N PHE A 33 17.68 22.41 19.83
CA PHE A 33 16.68 23.00 20.70
C PHE A 33 15.68 23.85 19.91
N SER A 34 14.41 23.47 19.94
CA SER A 34 13.31 24.17 19.29
C SER A 34 12.00 24.00 20.07
N TRP A 35 11.04 24.90 19.87
CA TRP A 35 9.70 24.74 20.42
C TRP A 35 8.65 25.33 19.48
N ALA A 36 7.45 24.77 19.50
CA ALA A 36 6.32 25.22 18.69
C ALA A 36 5.17 25.69 19.58
N ASN A 37 4.52 26.78 19.19
CA ASN A 37 3.24 27.24 19.73
C ASN A 37 2.35 27.78 18.60
N ASP A 38 1.20 28.33 18.95
CA ASP A 38 0.21 28.85 17.97
C ASP A 38 0.74 29.99 17.08
N LEU A 39 1.87 30.62 17.43
CA LEU A 39 2.52 31.65 16.62
C LEU A 39 3.54 31.08 15.63
N GLY A 40 3.98 29.83 15.82
CA GLY A 40 4.93 29.16 14.93
C GLY A 40 5.99 28.35 15.66
N LEU A 41 7.07 28.05 14.93
CA LEU A 41 8.21 27.27 15.40
C LEU A 41 9.40 28.20 15.68
N PHE A 42 10.00 28.02 16.84
CA PHE A 42 11.05 28.88 17.37
C PHE A 42 12.33 28.09 17.63
N PHE A 43 13.45 28.75 17.41
CA PHE A 43 14.79 28.19 17.56
C PHE A 43 15.66 29.15 18.38
N LEU A 44 16.57 28.61 19.18
CA LEU A 44 17.61 29.42 19.81
C LEU A 44 18.81 29.65 18.88
N ASP A 45 19.03 28.75 17.92
CA ASP A 45 20.10 28.83 16.94
C ASP A 45 19.56 29.32 15.59
N GLU A 46 20.17 30.38 15.06
CA GLU A 46 19.79 31.00 13.79
C GLU A 46 20.02 30.07 12.59
N ASN A 47 21.07 29.25 12.59
CA ASN A 47 21.32 28.28 11.52
C ASN A 47 20.28 27.16 11.52
N LEU A 48 19.83 26.71 12.70
CA LEU A 48 18.71 25.76 12.79
C LEU A 48 17.41 26.37 12.28
N ALA A 49 17.14 27.63 12.62
CA ALA A 49 15.98 28.35 12.11
C ALA A 49 16.00 28.44 10.58
N TYR A 50 17.16 28.79 10.01
CA TYR A 50 17.33 28.83 8.56
C TYR A 50 17.25 27.45 7.91
N SER A 51 17.83 26.42 8.53
CA SER A 51 17.75 25.05 8.02
C SER A 51 16.31 24.54 8.03
N LYS A 52 15.53 24.82 9.07
CA LYS A 52 14.12 24.42 9.11
C LYS A 52 13.27 25.26 8.17
N LEU A 53 13.55 26.56 8.08
CA LEU A 53 12.88 27.41 7.10
C LEU A 53 13.17 26.92 5.68
N ASP A 54 14.40 26.51 5.39
CA ASP A 54 14.78 25.90 4.12
C ASP A 54 14.08 24.57 3.89
N GLU A 55 13.98 23.69 4.89
CA GLU A 55 13.20 22.45 4.82
C GLU A 55 11.70 22.70 4.57
N VAL A 56 11.12 23.73 5.19
CA VAL A 56 9.70 24.09 5.01
C VAL A 56 9.46 24.73 3.65
N LEU A 57 10.40 25.54 3.16
CA LEU A 57 10.29 26.22 1.87
C LEU A 57 10.70 25.32 0.70
N ASN A 58 11.56 24.32 0.94
CA ASN A 58 12.13 23.40 -0.03
C ASN A 58 12.08 21.96 0.53
N PRO A 59 10.89 21.41 0.82
CA PRO A 59 10.80 20.08 1.37
C PRO A 59 11.35 19.06 0.37
N GLU A 60 12.09 18.07 0.88
CA GLU A 60 12.70 17.01 0.08
C GLU A 60 11.61 16.28 -0.72
N TYR A 61 10.46 16.05 -0.10
CA TYR A 61 9.23 15.59 -0.75
C TYR A 61 8.22 16.73 -0.94
N ARG A 62 7.68 16.88 -2.15
CA ARG A 62 6.65 17.87 -2.48
C ARG A 62 5.72 17.36 -3.56
N VAL A 63 4.47 17.82 -3.54
CA VAL A 63 3.43 17.51 -4.54
C VAL A 63 2.97 18.80 -5.19
N CYS A 64 2.87 18.83 -6.52
CA CYS A 64 2.54 20.06 -7.26
C CYS A 64 1.07 20.17 -7.64
N THR A 65 0.21 20.46 -6.67
CA THR A 65 -1.23 20.64 -6.90
C THR A 65 -1.59 21.98 -7.54
N SER A 66 -0.72 22.99 -7.41
CA SER A 66 -1.01 24.38 -7.85
C SER A 66 -1.14 24.54 -9.37
N GLN A 67 -0.68 23.55 -10.14
CA GLN A 67 -0.74 23.55 -11.60
C GLN A 67 -1.83 22.62 -12.15
N ASN A 68 -2.62 21.99 -11.28
CA ASN A 68 -3.71 21.11 -11.70
C ASN A 68 -4.72 21.84 -12.56
N ARG A 69 -5.21 21.15 -13.58
CA ARG A 69 -6.25 21.61 -14.49
C ARG A 69 -7.13 20.42 -14.82
N GLU A 70 -8.38 20.52 -14.40
CA GLU A 70 -9.42 19.55 -14.71
C GLU A 70 -9.58 19.40 -16.23
N SER A 71 -10.01 18.21 -16.64
CA SER A 71 -10.30 17.93 -18.04
C SER A 71 -11.41 18.85 -18.55
N SER A 72 -11.18 19.44 -19.72
CA SER A 72 -12.25 20.13 -20.45
C SER A 72 -12.13 19.78 -21.92
N GLY A 73 -13.16 19.13 -22.48
CA GLY A 73 -13.21 18.72 -23.88
C GLY A 73 -13.09 19.88 -24.89
N ASP A 74 -13.22 21.13 -24.43
CA ASP A 74 -13.22 22.33 -25.27
C ASP A 74 -12.00 23.26 -25.07
N ALA A 75 -11.27 23.17 -23.95
CA ALA A 75 -10.04 23.94 -23.71
C ALA A 75 -8.88 23.00 -23.43
N LEU A 76 -8.33 22.46 -24.53
CA LEU A 76 -7.25 21.50 -24.49
C LEU A 76 -5.96 22.16 -24.00
N ASP A 77 -5.44 21.69 -22.87
CA ASP A 77 -4.02 21.90 -22.57
C ASP A 77 -3.18 21.24 -23.67
N GLU A 78 -2.05 21.84 -24.01
CA GLU A 78 -1.08 21.28 -24.94
C GLU A 78 0.20 20.93 -24.19
N TYR A 79 1.00 20.03 -24.76
CA TYR A 79 2.28 19.64 -24.16
C TYR A 79 3.17 20.83 -23.73
N PRO A 80 3.27 21.96 -24.48
CA PRO A 80 4.00 23.14 -24.00
C PRO A 80 3.41 23.79 -22.74
N SER A 81 2.08 23.76 -22.57
CA SER A 81 1.39 24.22 -21.35
C SER A 81 1.81 23.36 -20.15
N PHE A 82 1.77 22.03 -20.33
CA PHE A 82 2.24 21.07 -19.35
C PHE A 82 3.73 21.25 -19.02
N HIS A 83 4.61 21.37 -20.02
CA HIS A 83 6.03 21.55 -19.77
C HIS A 83 6.31 22.84 -18.99
N ASN A 84 5.59 23.92 -19.27
CA ASN A 84 5.67 25.15 -18.48
C ASN A 84 5.17 24.95 -17.03
N ALA A 85 4.06 24.24 -16.85
CA ALA A 85 3.55 23.86 -15.53
C ALA A 85 4.58 23.04 -14.73
N ALA A 86 5.16 22.00 -15.34
CA ALA A 86 6.21 21.19 -14.74
C ALA A 86 7.43 22.03 -14.33
N ASN A 87 7.85 23.00 -15.17
CA ASN A 87 8.92 23.94 -14.81
C ASN A 87 8.55 24.83 -13.61
N ASN A 88 7.31 25.30 -13.52
CA ASN A 88 6.83 26.06 -12.37
C ASN A 88 6.81 25.21 -11.08
N CYS A 89 6.60 23.89 -11.21
CA CYS A 89 6.72 22.93 -10.12
C CYS A 89 8.17 22.56 -9.76
N GLY A 90 9.15 23.03 -10.55
CA GLY A 90 10.54 22.66 -10.39
C GLY A 90 10.79 21.17 -10.60
N TYR A 91 10.22 20.59 -11.66
CA TYR A 91 10.45 19.17 -11.98
C TYR A 91 11.94 18.87 -12.19
N ILE A 92 12.33 17.63 -11.89
CA ILE A 92 13.69 17.11 -12.02
C ILE A 92 13.67 16.09 -13.16
N GLY A 93 14.48 16.33 -14.19
CA GLY A 93 14.62 15.36 -15.28
C GLY A 93 15.28 14.08 -14.77
N ILE A 94 14.68 12.94 -15.09
CA ILE A 94 15.21 11.60 -14.76
C ILE A 94 15.71 10.90 -16.02
N ASP A 95 16.25 9.68 -15.88
CA ASP A 95 16.58 8.78 -16.98
C ASP A 95 15.92 7.41 -16.77
N ALA A 96 15.96 6.55 -17.78
CA ALA A 96 15.27 5.26 -17.72
C ALA A 96 15.76 4.36 -16.57
N THR A 97 17.02 4.47 -16.16
CA THR A 97 17.55 3.66 -15.06
C THR A 97 16.89 3.97 -13.71
N TYR A 98 16.22 5.12 -13.61
CA TYR A 98 15.50 5.54 -12.42
C TYR A 98 14.20 4.76 -12.19
N LEU A 99 13.58 4.22 -13.24
CA LEU A 99 12.31 3.48 -13.18
C LEU A 99 12.41 2.02 -13.61
N ASN A 100 13.56 1.55 -14.08
CA ASN A 100 13.71 0.16 -14.54
C ASN A 100 13.34 -0.85 -13.44
N ASP A 101 12.44 -1.76 -13.80
CA ASP A 101 11.91 -2.85 -12.97
C ASP A 101 11.27 -2.33 -11.66
N MET A 102 10.64 -1.16 -11.75
CA MET A 102 9.93 -0.51 -10.65
C MET A 102 8.42 -0.67 -10.80
N THR A 103 7.75 -1.01 -9.70
CA THR A 103 6.29 -0.92 -9.59
C THR A 103 5.94 0.22 -8.65
N LEU A 104 5.06 1.10 -9.12
CA LEU A 104 4.50 2.23 -8.38
C LEU A 104 3.01 2.00 -8.18
N TYR A 105 2.49 2.37 -7.02
CA TYR A 105 1.09 2.16 -6.67
C TYR A 105 0.38 3.48 -6.45
N LEU A 106 -0.84 3.63 -6.93
CA LEU A 106 -1.71 4.73 -6.57
C LEU A 106 -3.07 4.18 -6.13
N THR A 107 -3.71 4.91 -5.24
CA THR A 107 -5.08 4.64 -4.81
C THR A 107 -5.98 5.62 -5.53
N GLU A 108 -6.93 5.09 -6.30
CA GLU A 108 -7.99 5.87 -6.93
C GLU A 108 -9.31 5.60 -6.21
N GLN A 109 -10.14 6.64 -6.12
CA GLN A 109 -11.47 6.56 -5.54
C GLN A 109 -12.51 6.85 -6.62
N GLU A 110 -13.33 5.86 -6.94
CA GLU A 110 -14.47 6.00 -7.84
C GLU A 110 -15.77 5.80 -7.05
N GLY A 111 -16.38 6.92 -6.65
CA GLY A 111 -17.56 6.90 -5.79
C GLY A 111 -17.23 6.41 -4.37
N GLU A 112 -17.83 5.29 -3.97
CA GLU A 112 -17.61 4.65 -2.66
C GLU A 112 -16.56 3.53 -2.72
N GLU A 113 -16.07 3.19 -3.92
CA GLU A 113 -15.08 2.14 -4.11
C GLU A 113 -13.67 2.73 -4.20
N GLU A 114 -12.74 2.07 -3.52
CA GLU A 114 -11.31 2.36 -3.55
C GLU A 114 -10.63 1.23 -4.31
N TYR A 115 -9.87 1.56 -5.34
CA TYR A 115 -9.09 0.58 -6.08
C TYR A 115 -7.63 0.99 -6.16
N VAL A 116 -6.78 -0.03 -6.15
CA VAL A 116 -5.33 0.10 -6.17
C VAL A 116 -4.89 -0.15 -7.61
N VAL A 117 -4.22 0.84 -8.18
CA VAL A 117 -3.60 0.73 -9.49
C VAL A 117 -2.10 0.55 -9.29
N ALA A 118 -1.55 -0.51 -9.87
CA ALA A 118 -0.13 -0.81 -9.93
C ALA A 118 0.40 -0.49 -11.34
N ILE A 119 1.40 0.37 -11.44
CA ILE A 119 2.08 0.72 -12.68
C ILE A 119 3.50 0.14 -12.63
N THR A 120 3.78 -0.82 -13.49
CA THR A 120 5.09 -1.48 -13.59
C THR A 120 5.85 -1.01 -14.82
N PHE A 121 7.09 -0.58 -14.62
CA PHE A 121 8.01 -0.14 -15.67
C PHE A 121 9.09 -1.21 -15.90
N ASN A 122 9.01 -1.96 -17.00
CA ASN A 122 10.01 -2.98 -17.33
C ASN A 122 11.24 -2.34 -17.99
N GLN A 123 12.43 -2.91 -17.73
CA GLN A 123 13.69 -2.42 -18.30
C GLN A 123 13.74 -2.38 -19.85
N ASP A 124 12.91 -3.17 -20.54
CA ASP A 124 12.87 -3.24 -22.00
C ASP A 124 12.08 -2.09 -22.67
N GLY A 125 11.56 -1.15 -21.88
CA GLY A 125 10.74 -0.04 -22.36
C GLY A 125 9.26 -0.39 -22.49
N THR A 126 8.82 -1.55 -22.00
CA THR A 126 7.40 -1.88 -21.85
C THR A 126 6.95 -1.69 -20.40
N GLY A 127 5.65 -1.65 -20.18
CA GLY A 127 5.07 -1.64 -18.85
C GLY A 127 3.62 -2.07 -18.85
N ASP A 128 3.08 -2.24 -17.66
CA ASP A 128 1.70 -2.63 -17.43
C ASP A 128 1.08 -1.82 -16.29
N VAL A 129 -0.19 -1.46 -16.51
CA VAL A 129 -1.10 -0.97 -15.49
C VAL A 129 -1.99 -2.13 -15.11
N LYS A 130 -2.02 -2.49 -13.83
CA LYS A 130 -2.89 -3.52 -13.27
C LYS A 130 -3.74 -2.93 -12.17
N THR A 131 -5.00 -3.31 -12.11
CA THR A 131 -5.89 -2.94 -11.01
C THR A 131 -6.36 -4.18 -10.27
N ASN A 132 -6.78 -4.01 -9.01
CA ASN A 132 -7.46 -5.06 -8.25
C ASN A 132 -8.90 -5.32 -8.74
N LEU A 133 -9.32 -4.71 -9.87
CA LEU A 133 -10.60 -4.91 -10.54
C LEU A 133 -10.37 -5.65 -11.88
N ASP A 134 -11.33 -6.47 -12.30
CA ASP A 134 -11.12 -7.50 -13.33
C ASP A 134 -10.96 -6.99 -14.79
N GLU A 135 -11.06 -5.68 -15.07
CA GLU A 135 -11.26 -5.20 -16.45
C GLU A 135 -10.41 -4.00 -16.91
N GLN A 136 -9.43 -3.54 -16.13
CA GLN A 136 -8.67 -2.33 -16.45
C GLN A 136 -7.17 -2.53 -16.75
N ASP A 137 -6.75 -3.76 -17.04
CA ASP A 137 -5.36 -4.01 -17.39
C ASP A 137 -5.00 -3.40 -18.74
N GLN A 138 -3.95 -2.59 -18.74
CA GLN A 138 -3.44 -1.96 -19.94
C GLN A 138 -1.92 -2.08 -20.00
N ALA A 139 -1.42 -2.59 -21.13
CA ALA A 139 -0.01 -2.52 -21.45
C ALA A 139 0.32 -1.19 -22.12
N PHE A 140 1.49 -0.65 -21.82
CA PHE A 140 2.03 0.56 -22.44
C PHE A 140 3.49 0.36 -22.86
N ASP A 141 3.90 1.11 -23.88
CA ASP A 141 5.32 1.36 -24.13
C ASP A 141 5.73 2.63 -23.38
N TRP A 142 6.94 2.69 -22.84
CA TRP A 142 7.44 3.88 -22.16
C TRP A 142 8.88 4.25 -22.55
N GLN A 143 9.17 5.55 -22.44
CA GLN A 143 10.50 6.09 -22.65
C GLN A 143 10.69 7.37 -21.84
N ILE A 144 11.95 7.78 -21.67
CA ILE A 144 12.29 9.11 -21.17
C ILE A 144 12.68 10.00 -22.35
N ASN A 145 11.97 11.10 -22.53
CA ASN A 145 12.25 12.04 -23.61
C ASN A 145 13.46 12.95 -23.30
N SER A 146 13.84 13.81 -24.25
CA SER A 146 15.02 14.70 -24.11
C SER A 146 14.92 15.72 -22.97
N ASN A 147 13.74 15.91 -22.39
CA ASN A 147 13.50 16.80 -21.26
C ASN A 147 13.55 16.07 -19.91
N GLY A 148 13.82 14.77 -19.89
CA GLY A 148 13.81 13.94 -18.68
C GLY A 148 12.41 13.63 -18.15
N ILE A 149 11.39 13.70 -19.03
CA ILE A 149 9.98 13.41 -18.71
C ILE A 149 9.65 12.00 -19.20
N VAL A 150 8.94 11.24 -18.38
CA VAL A 150 8.45 9.90 -18.73
C VAL A 150 7.30 10.06 -19.71
N GLU A 151 7.30 9.33 -20.80
CA GLU A 151 6.22 9.26 -21.77
C GLU A 151 5.72 7.82 -21.83
N LEU A 152 4.44 7.61 -21.55
CA LEU A 152 3.72 6.35 -21.65
C LEU A 152 2.78 6.42 -22.86
N VAL A 153 2.79 5.38 -23.68
CA VAL A 153 1.93 5.23 -24.86
C VAL A 153 1.15 3.92 -24.74
N PHE A 154 -0.15 4.04 -24.56
CA PHE A 154 -1.05 2.90 -24.45
C PHE A 154 -1.48 2.41 -25.83
N LYS A 155 -1.89 1.14 -25.93
CA LYS A 155 -2.26 0.50 -27.20
C LYS A 155 -3.48 1.12 -27.89
N ASP A 156 -4.36 1.74 -27.12
CA ASP A 156 -5.53 2.47 -27.60
C ASP A 156 -5.20 3.87 -28.16
N GLY A 157 -3.94 4.31 -28.04
CA GLY A 157 -3.47 5.61 -28.47
C GLY A 157 -3.52 6.69 -27.38
N ASN A 158 -4.00 6.35 -26.17
CA ASN A 158 -3.89 7.23 -25.02
C ASN A 158 -2.43 7.44 -24.65
N THR A 159 -2.11 8.62 -24.12
CA THR A 159 -0.74 8.94 -23.71
C THR A 159 -0.74 9.61 -22.36
N THR A 160 0.29 9.33 -21.57
CA THR A 160 0.52 10.00 -20.29
C THR A 160 1.97 10.44 -20.20
N ASN A 161 2.20 11.71 -19.85
CA ASN A 161 3.53 12.24 -19.60
C ASN A 161 3.71 12.54 -18.12
N PHE A 162 4.74 12.01 -17.48
CA PHE A 162 5.04 12.28 -16.08
C PHE A 162 6.32 13.09 -15.92
N ALA A 163 6.18 14.28 -15.34
CA ALA A 163 7.31 15.09 -14.89
C ALA A 163 7.57 14.81 -13.41
N TYR A 164 8.71 14.19 -13.11
CA TYR A 164 9.11 13.85 -11.74
C TYR A 164 9.35 15.11 -10.90
N ILE A 165 8.69 15.21 -9.75
CA ILE A 165 8.77 16.36 -8.86
C ILE A 165 9.72 16.06 -7.70
N ALA A 166 9.42 15.00 -6.95
CA ALA A 166 10.16 14.62 -5.75
C ALA A 166 9.81 13.19 -5.31
N SER A 167 10.64 12.61 -4.44
CA SER A 167 10.36 11.36 -3.77
C SER A 167 10.89 11.37 -2.34
N ASN A 168 10.39 10.46 -1.52
CA ASN A 168 10.97 10.05 -0.25
C ASN A 168 11.03 8.52 -0.20
N GLU A 169 11.20 7.93 0.99
CA GLU A 169 11.28 6.48 1.15
C GLU A 169 9.99 5.75 0.72
N ASP A 170 8.84 6.40 0.88
CA ASP A 170 7.53 5.77 0.72
C ASP A 170 6.79 6.20 -0.55
N TYR A 171 7.09 7.40 -1.08
CA TYR A 171 6.29 8.03 -2.12
C TYR A 171 7.12 8.69 -3.22
N TYR A 172 6.56 8.68 -4.42
CA TYR A 172 6.96 9.47 -5.57
C TYR A 172 5.86 10.46 -5.92
N SER A 173 6.24 11.68 -6.29
CA SER A 173 5.34 12.69 -6.82
C SER A 173 5.71 13.04 -8.24
N PHE A 174 4.72 13.02 -9.11
CA PHE A 174 4.81 13.45 -10.50
C PHE A 174 3.72 14.49 -10.79
N LEU A 175 3.97 15.35 -11.77
CA LEU A 175 2.91 16.06 -12.48
C LEU A 175 2.62 15.28 -13.76
N GLY A 176 1.40 14.77 -13.88
CA GLY A 176 0.91 14.05 -15.03
C GLY A 176 0.28 14.98 -16.07
N PHE A 177 0.47 14.64 -17.34
CA PHE A 177 -0.30 15.18 -18.45
C PHE A 177 -0.88 14.03 -19.24
N HIS A 178 -2.20 13.88 -19.10
CA HIS A 178 -2.95 12.75 -19.62
C HIS A 178 -3.67 13.18 -20.90
N TYR A 179 -3.70 12.30 -21.88
CA TYR A 179 -4.47 12.45 -23.10
C TYR A 179 -5.24 11.17 -23.37
N TRP A 180 -6.55 11.31 -23.58
CA TRP A 180 -7.41 10.22 -24.00
C TRP A 180 -8.48 10.72 -24.97
N GLU A 181 -9.18 9.79 -25.63
CA GLU A 181 -10.28 10.11 -26.54
C GLU A 181 -11.55 9.35 -26.14
N GLU A 182 -12.67 10.07 -25.99
CA GLU A 182 -13.98 9.46 -25.77
C GLU A 182 -14.94 9.86 -26.89
N GLU A 183 -15.52 8.88 -27.57
CA GLU A 183 -16.46 9.10 -28.68
C GLU A 183 -15.94 10.05 -29.79
N GLY A 184 -14.61 10.08 -30.02
CA GLY A 184 -13.99 10.97 -31.00
C GLY A 184 -13.66 12.37 -30.47
N ILE A 185 -13.91 12.63 -29.19
CA ILE A 185 -13.60 13.90 -28.51
C ILE A 185 -12.30 13.72 -27.73
N PRO A 186 -11.24 14.48 -28.03
CA PRO A 186 -10.00 14.43 -27.27
C PRO A 186 -10.21 15.12 -25.91
N TYR A 187 -9.69 14.48 -24.86
CA TYR A 187 -9.61 15.01 -23.51
C TYR A 187 -8.16 15.09 -23.08
N ARG A 188 -7.87 16.09 -22.26
CA ARG A 188 -6.56 16.32 -21.68
C ARG A 188 -6.69 16.86 -20.28
N SER A 189 -5.80 16.47 -19.39
CA SER A 189 -5.68 17.03 -18.05
C SER A 189 -4.24 17.17 -17.62
N ILE A 190 -4.00 18.10 -16.70
CA ILE A 190 -2.73 18.21 -15.96
C ILE A 190 -3.06 17.99 -14.51
N GLU A 191 -2.50 16.94 -13.90
CA GLU A 191 -2.91 16.50 -12.56
C GLU A 191 -1.68 16.09 -11.75
N ASP A 192 -1.68 16.39 -10.45
CA ASP A 192 -0.67 15.81 -9.56
C ASP A 192 -0.95 14.33 -9.38
N ASN A 193 0.12 13.54 -9.41
CA ASN A 193 0.06 12.10 -9.23
C ASN A 193 1.01 11.72 -8.10
N VAL A 194 0.47 11.09 -7.06
CA VAL A 194 1.25 10.58 -5.93
C VAL A 194 1.19 9.07 -5.96
N PHE A 195 2.38 8.46 -6.06
CA PHE A 195 2.52 7.02 -6.04
C PHE A 195 3.24 6.57 -4.78
N SER A 196 2.80 5.48 -4.18
CA SER A 196 3.50 4.74 -3.14
C SER A 196 4.47 3.73 -3.77
N THR A 197 5.60 3.50 -3.10
CA THR A 197 6.55 2.41 -3.40
C THR A 197 6.11 1.07 -2.81
N SER A 198 5.21 1.13 -1.83
CA SER A 198 4.61 -0.03 -1.19
C SER A 198 3.17 -0.18 -1.62
N LYS A 199 2.74 -1.43 -1.85
CA LYS A 199 1.38 -1.72 -2.27
C LYS A 199 0.39 -1.32 -1.16
N PRO A 200 -0.56 -0.40 -1.44
CA PRO A 200 -1.63 -0.10 -0.51
C PRO A 200 -2.45 -1.34 -0.19
N TYR A 201 -3.06 -1.34 0.98
CA TYR A 201 -3.89 -2.46 1.40
C TYR A 201 -5.09 -2.62 0.47
N SER A 202 -5.23 -3.81 -0.12
CA SER A 202 -6.42 -4.21 -0.86
C SER A 202 -6.58 -5.72 -0.84
N VAL A 203 -7.83 -6.20 -0.77
CA VAL A 203 -8.14 -7.63 -0.94
C VAL A 203 -8.35 -7.93 -2.42
N CYS A 204 -7.54 -8.83 -2.97
CA CYS A 204 -7.60 -9.18 -4.39
C CYS A 204 -8.32 -10.51 -4.61
N TYR A 205 -9.56 -10.44 -5.12
CA TYR A 205 -10.37 -11.60 -5.50
C TYR A 205 -10.23 -11.98 -6.99
N ARG A 206 -9.46 -11.20 -7.75
CA ARG A 206 -9.20 -11.43 -9.17
C ARG A 206 -8.60 -12.81 -9.42
N ASN A 207 -9.14 -13.51 -10.41
CA ASN A 207 -8.77 -14.89 -10.75
C ASN A 207 -8.88 -15.88 -9.57
N ASP A 208 -9.78 -15.64 -8.62
CA ASP A 208 -10.21 -16.69 -7.69
C ASP A 208 -10.80 -17.87 -8.46
N THR A 209 -10.56 -19.08 -7.97
CA THR A 209 -11.08 -20.29 -8.62
C THR A 209 -12.60 -20.30 -8.55
N GLU A 210 -13.25 -20.49 -9.69
CA GLU A 210 -14.72 -20.56 -9.76
C GLU A 210 -15.25 -21.72 -8.90
N TRP A 211 -16.26 -21.43 -8.07
CA TRP A 211 -16.81 -22.39 -7.10
C TRP A 211 -18.12 -23.01 -7.57
N ASP A 212 -18.17 -24.35 -7.64
CA ASP A 212 -19.41 -25.10 -7.83
C ASP A 212 -20.15 -25.23 -6.50
N VAL A 213 -21.17 -24.40 -6.31
CA VAL A 213 -21.98 -24.36 -5.09
C VAL A 213 -22.79 -25.66 -4.87
N GLU A 214 -23.14 -26.39 -5.93
CA GLU A 214 -23.94 -27.63 -5.79
C GLU A 214 -23.08 -28.80 -5.30
N LEU A 215 -21.82 -28.85 -5.76
CA LEU A 215 -20.86 -29.90 -5.41
C LEU A 215 -19.91 -29.53 -4.27
N ASP A 216 -19.93 -28.27 -3.82
CA ASP A 216 -19.07 -27.71 -2.77
C ASP A 216 -17.57 -27.92 -3.06
N ARG A 217 -17.15 -27.57 -4.28
CA ARG A 217 -15.77 -27.73 -4.77
C ARG A 217 -15.48 -26.76 -5.92
N PRO A 218 -14.21 -26.52 -6.30
CA PRO A 218 -13.93 -25.72 -7.48
C PRO A 218 -14.40 -26.40 -8.78
N VAL A 219 -14.81 -25.59 -9.76
CA VAL A 219 -15.23 -26.04 -11.10
C VAL A 219 -14.07 -26.75 -11.83
N ALA A 220 -12.86 -26.24 -11.65
CA ALA A 220 -11.62 -26.83 -12.13
C ALA A 220 -10.52 -26.66 -11.08
N ASN A 221 -9.63 -27.66 -10.98
CA ASN A 221 -8.48 -27.56 -10.08
C ASN A 221 -7.49 -26.52 -10.59
N ALA A 222 -7.10 -25.61 -9.71
CA ALA A 222 -6.03 -24.66 -9.96
C ALA A 222 -4.64 -25.31 -9.87
N THR A 223 -3.64 -24.65 -10.44
CA THR A 223 -2.24 -25.01 -10.40
C THR A 223 -1.40 -23.95 -9.70
N LEU A 224 -0.19 -24.32 -9.27
CA LEU A 224 0.75 -23.36 -8.69
C LEU A 224 1.16 -22.27 -9.69
N GLU A 225 1.24 -22.60 -10.99
CA GLU A 225 1.54 -21.64 -12.05
C GLU A 225 0.40 -20.60 -12.19
N GLU A 226 -0.86 -21.05 -12.16
CA GLU A 226 -2.03 -20.15 -12.15
C GLU A 226 -2.07 -19.28 -10.89
N PHE A 227 -1.66 -19.81 -9.72
CA PHE A 227 -1.53 -19.02 -8.50
C PHE A 227 -0.49 -17.90 -8.66
N GLN A 228 0.71 -18.22 -9.15
CA GLN A 228 1.76 -17.23 -9.37
C GLN A 228 1.34 -16.15 -10.38
N ALA A 229 0.69 -16.56 -11.47
CA ALA A 229 0.12 -15.63 -12.44
C ALA A 229 -0.94 -14.73 -11.79
N THR A 230 -1.83 -15.30 -10.97
CA THR A 230 -2.86 -14.55 -10.26
C THR A 230 -2.28 -13.52 -9.29
N VAL A 231 -1.24 -13.88 -8.54
CA VAL A 231 -0.56 -12.93 -7.65
C VAL A 231 0.05 -11.76 -8.44
N ALA A 232 0.67 -12.05 -9.58
CA ALA A 232 1.18 -11.02 -10.48
C ALA A 232 0.05 -10.16 -11.07
N ASP A 233 -1.10 -10.75 -11.41
CA ASP A 233 -2.28 -10.03 -11.93
C ASP A 233 -2.94 -9.13 -10.89
N CYS A 234 -2.80 -9.47 -9.61
CA CYS A 234 -3.18 -8.61 -8.50
C CYS A 234 -2.21 -7.43 -8.25
N GLY A 235 -1.28 -7.12 -9.16
CA GLY A 235 -0.27 -6.06 -8.99
C GLY A 235 0.92 -6.48 -8.12
N GLY A 236 1.16 -7.79 -7.99
CA GLY A 236 2.26 -8.38 -7.22
C GLY A 236 1.98 -8.55 -5.72
N GLN A 237 2.97 -9.07 -5.01
CA GLN A 237 2.96 -9.29 -3.56
C GLN A 237 4.05 -8.49 -2.84
N MET A 238 3.87 -8.33 -1.53
CA MET A 238 4.99 -8.11 -0.60
C MET A 238 5.61 -9.45 -0.21
N ASN A 239 6.93 -9.50 -0.12
CA ASN A 239 7.62 -10.71 0.33
C ASN A 239 7.49 -10.86 1.86
N PHE A 240 7.07 -12.03 2.32
CA PHE A 240 7.18 -12.34 3.74
C PHE A 240 8.66 -12.44 4.14
N THR A 241 8.98 -11.93 5.32
CA THR A 241 10.27 -12.20 5.98
C THR A 241 10.08 -13.15 7.14
N GLN A 242 11.14 -13.87 7.51
CA GLN A 242 11.10 -14.78 8.65
C GLN A 242 10.68 -14.05 9.94
N GLU A 243 11.12 -12.80 10.11
CA GLU A 243 10.80 -11.96 11.27
C GLU A 243 9.33 -11.55 11.31
N MET A 244 8.72 -11.28 10.13
CA MET A 244 7.29 -10.97 10.04
C MET A 244 6.41 -12.16 10.41
N VAL A 245 6.78 -13.36 9.96
CA VAL A 245 5.95 -14.57 10.15
C VAL A 245 6.19 -15.18 11.53
N ALA A 246 7.40 -15.09 12.08
CA ALA A 246 7.74 -15.62 13.40
C ALA A 246 6.99 -14.87 14.52
N GLY A 247 5.98 -15.50 15.11
CA GLY A 247 5.11 -14.93 16.13
C GLY A 247 3.82 -14.34 15.58
N MET A 248 3.58 -14.42 14.26
CA MET A 248 2.37 -13.96 13.63
C MET A 248 1.15 -14.77 14.10
N VAL A 249 0.07 -14.07 14.40
CA VAL A 249 -1.24 -14.67 14.72
C VAL A 249 -2.27 -14.13 13.75
N LEU A 250 -2.97 -15.01 13.03
CA LEU A 250 -4.02 -14.65 12.08
C LEU A 250 -5.37 -15.22 12.52
N TYR A 251 -6.35 -14.33 12.67
CA TYR A 251 -7.73 -14.64 12.97
C TYR A 251 -8.55 -14.59 11.67
N ASP A 252 -9.15 -15.72 11.32
CA ASP A 252 -10.15 -15.82 10.26
C ASP A 252 -11.50 -16.12 10.90
N TYR A 253 -12.36 -15.11 10.83
CA TYR A 253 -13.67 -15.13 11.46
C TYR A 253 -14.76 -15.03 10.40
N ASN A 254 -15.60 -16.06 10.33
CA ASN A 254 -16.80 -16.04 9.52
C ASN A 254 -18.00 -15.71 10.42
N GLU A 255 -18.46 -14.46 10.37
CA GLU A 255 -19.57 -13.96 11.19
C GLU A 255 -20.88 -14.74 10.94
N GLY A 256 -21.18 -15.05 9.68
CA GLY A 256 -22.40 -15.78 9.31
C GLY A 256 -22.49 -17.20 9.87
N LYS A 257 -21.35 -17.81 10.22
CA LYS A 257 -21.26 -19.15 10.81
C LYS A 257 -20.79 -19.16 12.27
N ASP A 258 -20.53 -17.97 12.85
CA ASP A 258 -19.84 -17.80 14.15
C ASP A 258 -18.61 -18.73 14.29
N ARG A 259 -17.82 -18.82 13.22
CA ARG A 259 -16.68 -19.75 13.15
C ARG A 259 -15.38 -18.96 13.18
N LEU A 260 -14.60 -19.17 14.23
CA LEU A 260 -13.26 -18.59 14.39
C LEU A 260 -12.19 -19.65 14.16
N ARG A 261 -11.31 -19.40 13.19
CA ARG A 261 -10.05 -20.12 12.99
C ARG A 261 -8.91 -19.20 13.39
N VAL A 262 -7.96 -19.72 14.17
CA VAL A 262 -6.78 -18.98 14.61
C VAL A 262 -5.54 -19.72 14.13
N TRP A 263 -4.69 -19.04 13.38
CA TRP A 263 -3.39 -19.53 12.94
C TRP A 263 -2.29 -18.84 13.74
N GLU A 264 -1.39 -19.62 14.34
CA GLU A 264 -0.25 -19.14 15.12
C GLU A 264 1.05 -19.67 14.52
N PHE A 265 1.85 -18.77 13.94
CA PHE A 265 3.14 -19.09 13.34
C PHE A 265 4.24 -18.90 14.37
N LYS A 266 4.93 -19.97 14.75
CA LYS A 266 6.01 -19.95 15.74
C LYS A 266 7.36 -19.82 15.06
N ALA A 267 8.30 -19.15 15.75
CA ALA A 267 9.66 -18.92 15.26
C ALA A 267 10.47 -20.20 14.97
N ASP A 268 10.05 -21.35 15.51
CA ASP A 268 10.67 -22.66 15.29
C ASP A 268 10.19 -23.35 13.99
N GLY A 269 9.45 -22.63 13.13
CA GLY A 269 8.94 -23.18 11.86
C GLY A 269 7.69 -24.05 12.03
N VAL A 270 7.02 -23.94 13.18
CA VAL A 270 5.77 -24.65 13.46
C VAL A 270 4.58 -23.70 13.34
N VAL A 271 3.53 -24.09 12.62
CA VAL A 271 2.27 -23.35 12.55
C VAL A 271 1.19 -24.18 13.24
N THR A 272 0.37 -23.51 14.06
CA THR A 272 -0.75 -24.14 14.75
C THR A 272 -2.05 -23.54 14.25
N ARG A 273 -3.03 -24.38 13.89
CA ARG A 273 -4.39 -23.93 13.58
C ARG A 273 -5.35 -24.44 14.65
N THR A 274 -6.00 -23.50 15.31
CA THR A 274 -7.03 -23.76 16.32
C THR A 274 -8.39 -23.40 15.74
N GLN A 275 -9.33 -24.34 15.80
CA GLN A 275 -10.72 -24.12 15.48
C GLN A 275 -11.56 -24.84 16.54
N GLU A 276 -12.31 -24.07 17.34
CA GLU A 276 -13.01 -24.59 18.52
C GLU A 276 -12.04 -25.35 19.45
N ASP A 277 -12.32 -26.63 19.75
CA ASP A 277 -11.46 -27.48 20.59
C ASP A 277 -10.43 -28.30 19.77
N ILE A 278 -10.37 -28.11 18.45
CA ILE A 278 -9.48 -28.86 17.57
C ILE A 278 -8.22 -28.04 17.30
N ILE A 279 -7.07 -28.60 17.68
CA ILE A 279 -5.74 -28.04 17.42
C ILE A 279 -5.03 -28.95 16.42
N LYS A 280 -4.56 -28.36 15.31
CA LYS A 280 -3.70 -29.01 14.33
C LYS A 280 -2.37 -28.27 14.23
N THR A 281 -1.32 -28.98 13.85
CA THR A 281 0.04 -28.43 13.83
C THR A 281 0.81 -28.96 12.64
N TRP A 282 1.52 -28.06 11.95
CA TRP A 282 2.28 -28.32 10.74
C TRP A 282 3.58 -27.54 10.71
N HIS A 283 4.38 -27.77 9.67
CA HIS A 283 5.58 -26.99 9.41
C HIS A 283 5.30 -25.88 8.40
N TRP A 284 5.96 -24.75 8.59
CA TRP A 284 5.96 -23.65 7.64
C TRP A 284 7.38 -23.20 7.32
N ASN A 285 7.57 -22.69 6.10
CA ASN A 285 8.76 -21.95 5.69
C ASN A 285 8.37 -20.88 4.68
N ILE A 286 9.29 -19.95 4.42
CA ILE A 286 9.17 -19.02 3.30
C ILE A 286 9.92 -19.63 2.12
N ASP A 287 9.29 -19.68 0.95
CA ASP A 287 9.91 -20.20 -0.27
C ASP A 287 10.79 -19.14 -0.98
N GLU A 288 11.37 -19.51 -2.12
CA GLU A 288 12.21 -18.60 -2.91
C GLU A 288 11.45 -17.42 -3.55
N ASN A 289 10.13 -17.51 -3.63
CA ASN A 289 9.25 -16.47 -4.17
C ASN A 289 8.70 -15.54 -3.08
N GLY A 290 9.06 -15.77 -1.81
CA GLY A 290 8.58 -14.99 -0.67
C GLY A 290 7.20 -15.40 -0.15
N TYR A 291 6.67 -16.55 -0.57
CA TYR A 291 5.40 -17.10 -0.09
C TYR A 291 5.61 -17.90 1.19
N ILE A 292 4.64 -17.88 2.09
CA ILE A 292 4.58 -18.90 3.16
C ILE A 292 4.11 -20.20 2.52
N PHE A 293 4.89 -21.26 2.68
CA PHE A 293 4.51 -22.62 2.37
C PHE A 293 4.19 -23.37 3.66
N ILE A 294 3.04 -24.06 3.71
CA ILE A 294 2.64 -24.92 4.82
C ILE A 294 2.54 -26.36 4.33
N ASP A 295 3.37 -27.25 4.89
CA ASP A 295 3.38 -28.68 4.59
C ASP A 295 2.43 -29.42 5.55
N ILE A 296 1.24 -29.78 5.06
CA ILE A 296 0.17 -30.36 5.88
C ILE A 296 0.29 -31.89 5.89
N ALA A 297 0.32 -32.50 4.70
CA ALA A 297 0.49 -33.94 4.48
C ALA A 297 0.83 -34.23 3.00
N GLU A 298 0.93 -35.52 2.64
CA GLU A 298 1.08 -35.92 1.24
C GLU A 298 -0.10 -35.38 0.41
N GLN A 299 0.22 -34.55 -0.59
CA GLN A 299 -0.74 -33.86 -1.47
C GLN A 299 -1.67 -32.84 -0.76
N ASP A 300 -1.36 -32.48 0.48
CA ASP A 300 -2.08 -31.47 1.27
C ASP A 300 -1.10 -30.36 1.66
N PHE A 301 -1.27 -29.16 1.10
CA PHE A 301 -0.39 -28.02 1.35
C PHE A 301 -1.04 -26.68 1.02
N GLU A 302 -0.46 -25.60 1.52
CA GLU A 302 -0.89 -24.23 1.23
C GLU A 302 0.31 -23.34 0.84
N TYR A 303 0.12 -22.48 -0.16
CA TYR A 303 0.98 -21.33 -0.46
C TYR A 303 0.21 -20.04 -0.17
N ILE A 304 0.85 -19.10 0.53
CA ILE A 304 0.22 -17.86 0.97
C ILE A 304 1.10 -16.68 0.53
N ALA A 305 0.56 -15.82 -0.33
CA ALA A 305 1.16 -14.55 -0.73
C ALA A 305 0.56 -13.39 0.07
N LEU A 306 1.40 -12.44 0.46
CA LEU A 306 0.99 -11.23 1.16
C LEU A 306 0.63 -10.13 0.16
N MET A 307 -0.64 -9.75 0.11
CA MET A 307 -1.15 -8.76 -0.84
C MET A 307 -1.19 -7.35 -0.25
N GLY A 308 -1.27 -7.22 1.07
CA GLY A 308 -1.42 -5.94 1.77
C GLY A 308 -1.41 -6.09 3.28
N ILE A 309 -0.94 -5.06 4.00
CA ILE A 309 -1.09 -4.93 5.46
C ILE A 309 -1.64 -3.53 5.74
N GLU A 310 -2.71 -3.46 6.53
CA GLU A 310 -3.24 -2.20 7.08
C GLU A 310 -3.61 -2.44 8.54
N ASP A 311 -3.02 -1.65 9.44
CA ASP A 311 -3.21 -1.77 10.88
C ASP A 311 -3.07 -3.21 11.41
N ASN A 312 -4.20 -3.85 11.69
CA ASN A 312 -4.34 -5.20 12.21
C ASN A 312 -4.94 -6.16 11.18
N LYS A 313 -4.89 -5.84 9.89
CA LYS A 313 -5.45 -6.62 8.78
C LYS A 313 -4.37 -7.06 7.82
N TYR A 314 -4.53 -8.29 7.33
CA TYR A 314 -3.68 -8.93 6.34
C TYR A 314 -4.55 -9.33 5.17
N SER A 315 -4.24 -8.81 4.00
CA SER A 315 -4.81 -9.27 2.74
C SER A 315 -3.91 -10.35 2.18
N LEU A 316 -4.46 -11.55 1.95
CA LEU A 316 -3.71 -12.72 1.52
C LEU A 316 -4.32 -13.31 0.26
N LYS A 317 -3.46 -13.79 -0.64
CA LYS A 317 -3.83 -14.68 -1.74
C LYS A 317 -3.33 -16.07 -1.41
N ILE A 318 -4.22 -17.06 -1.43
CA ILE A 318 -3.92 -18.42 -0.98
C ILE A 318 -4.14 -19.40 -2.12
N PHE A 319 -3.17 -20.28 -2.34
CA PHE A 319 -3.34 -21.51 -3.10
C PHE A 319 -3.35 -22.68 -2.12
N SER A 320 -4.44 -23.44 -2.11
CA SER A 320 -4.61 -24.60 -1.25
C SER A 320 -4.81 -25.84 -2.11
N GLN A 321 -4.09 -26.92 -1.82
CA GLN A 321 -4.32 -28.23 -2.39
C GLN A 321 -4.57 -29.22 -1.26
N TYR A 322 -5.62 -30.04 -1.37
CA TYR A 322 -5.95 -31.07 -0.38
C TYR A 322 -6.60 -32.30 -1.02
N PRO A 323 -6.45 -33.49 -0.42
CA PRO A 323 -7.11 -34.70 -0.91
C PRO A 323 -8.62 -34.68 -0.63
N GLU A 324 -9.43 -34.87 -1.68
CA GLU A 324 -10.88 -35.11 -1.56
C GLU A 324 -11.16 -36.60 -1.36
N SER A 325 -10.35 -37.46 -1.98
CA SER A 325 -10.40 -38.92 -1.84
C SER A 325 -9.01 -39.54 -1.98
N GLN A 326 -8.90 -40.88 -1.96
CA GLN A 326 -7.61 -41.55 -2.16
C GLN A 326 -6.97 -41.27 -3.53
N ASP A 327 -7.78 -40.97 -4.54
CA ASP A 327 -7.33 -40.80 -5.93
C ASP A 327 -7.70 -39.43 -6.51
N SER A 328 -8.21 -38.49 -5.69
CA SER A 328 -8.57 -37.14 -6.13
C SER A 328 -8.05 -36.07 -5.17
N VAL A 329 -7.51 -35.01 -5.76
CA VAL A 329 -7.14 -33.77 -5.07
C VAL A 329 -8.03 -32.65 -5.54
N ILE A 330 -8.32 -31.73 -4.64
CA ILE A 330 -8.89 -30.42 -4.92
C ILE A 330 -7.76 -29.41 -4.82
N ALA A 331 -7.72 -28.45 -5.74
CA ALA A 331 -6.80 -27.34 -5.71
C ALA A 331 -7.55 -26.05 -6.04
N GLU A 332 -7.37 -25.02 -5.22
CA GLU A 332 -8.10 -23.75 -5.33
C GLU A 332 -7.20 -22.55 -5.02
N ILE A 333 -7.53 -21.42 -5.64
CA ILE A 333 -6.95 -20.11 -5.40
C ILE A 333 -8.06 -19.20 -4.87
N PHE A 334 -7.81 -18.49 -3.78
CA PHE A 334 -8.75 -17.50 -3.27
C PHE A 334 -8.06 -16.31 -2.58
N GLY A 335 -8.67 -15.13 -2.68
CA GLY A 335 -8.33 -13.95 -1.89
C GLY A 335 -9.08 -13.93 -0.55
N THR A 336 -8.44 -13.47 0.51
CA THR A 336 -9.12 -13.33 1.81
C THR A 336 -8.44 -12.31 2.72
N GLU A 337 -9.19 -11.83 3.71
CA GLU A 337 -8.71 -10.94 4.78
C GLU A 337 -8.59 -11.75 6.10
N PHE A 338 -7.48 -11.55 6.80
CA PHE A 338 -7.29 -12.00 8.19
C PHE A 338 -7.03 -10.80 9.09
N SER A 339 -7.38 -10.92 10.37
CA SER A 339 -6.96 -9.93 11.39
C SER A 339 -5.83 -10.47 12.27
N SER A 340 -4.94 -9.62 12.78
CA SER A 340 -3.99 -9.94 13.86
C SER A 340 -4.56 -9.72 15.26
N THR A 341 -5.79 -9.22 15.37
CA THR A 341 -6.50 -9.07 16.64
C THR A 341 -7.73 -9.94 16.67
N ASN A 342 -8.09 -10.44 17.85
CA ASN A 342 -9.27 -11.28 17.98
C ASN A 342 -10.56 -10.46 17.75
N PRO A 343 -11.34 -10.73 16.69
CA PRO A 343 -12.52 -9.95 16.38
C PRO A 343 -13.66 -10.14 17.40
N ARG A 344 -13.66 -11.24 18.18
CA ARG A 344 -14.67 -11.48 19.22
C ARG A 344 -14.49 -10.62 20.46
N THR A 345 -13.28 -10.13 20.74
CA THR A 345 -13.03 -9.30 21.94
C THR A 345 -13.43 -7.84 21.77
N THR A 346 -13.56 -7.37 20.52
CA THR A 346 -13.90 -5.98 20.20
C THR A 346 -15.41 -5.68 20.29
N GLN A 347 -16.28 -6.69 20.40
CA GLN A 347 -17.74 -6.51 20.51
C GLN A 347 -18.24 -6.20 21.94
N THR A 348 -17.38 -5.89 22.91
CA THR A 348 -17.79 -5.65 24.30
C THR A 348 -17.42 -4.26 24.82
N SER A 349 -18.16 -3.23 24.39
CA SER A 349 -18.41 -2.02 25.22
C SER A 349 -19.41 -1.03 24.61
N GLU A 350 -20.68 -1.40 24.49
CA GLU A 350 -21.78 -0.45 24.69
C GLU A 350 -22.75 -1.03 25.72
N VAL A 351 -22.36 -0.92 26.99
CA VAL A 351 -23.32 -1.04 28.09
C VAL A 351 -24.12 0.25 28.09
N VAL A 352 -25.25 0.25 27.40
CA VAL A 352 -26.30 1.25 27.59
C VAL A 352 -26.78 1.10 29.04
N LEU A 353 -26.33 2.03 29.90
CA LEU A 353 -26.89 2.15 31.24
C LEU A 353 -28.35 2.61 31.10
N PRO A 354 -29.32 1.88 31.68
CA PRO A 354 -30.70 2.35 31.71
C PRO A 354 -30.80 3.57 32.63
N GLU A 355 -31.57 4.59 32.19
CA GLU A 355 -31.93 5.77 32.97
C GLU A 355 -32.74 5.45 34.24
#